data_AF-A0A9W8NP02-F1
#
_entry.id   AF-A0A9W8NP02-F1
#
_cell.length_a   1.000
_cell.length_b   1.000
_cell.length_c   1.000
_cell.angle_alpha   90.00
_cell.angle_beta   90.00
_cell.angle_gamma   90.00
#
_symmetry.space_group_name_H-M   'P 1'
#
loop_
_entity.id
_entity.type
_entity.pdbx_description
1 polymer ?
#
loop_
_entity_poly.entity_id
_entity_poly.type
_entity_poly.pdbx_seq_one_letter_code
_entity_poly.pdbx_strand_id
1 'polypeptide(L)'
;MAAFINIQLPFQRPQSSVTSSRSSGSPSAIPSPSSSTAGKFAIPSQAPMAVSLTPYLRRLVATGFDFPGVLHGFFGDDWVAGIGHLHEVERRNYLFAAKASSWLDVKSQYDMPDGQTIPYLRPLQNVTEEEIVSAEKNWSQWLAMQDWMVGPRNPEDIPPNIKDEDA
;
A
#
# COMPACT_ATOMS: atom_id res chain seq x y z
N MET A 1 -10.47 -12.76 16.23
CA MET A 1 -11.21 -11.76 15.42
C MET A 1 -10.61 -11.59 14.02
N ALA A 2 -9.29 -11.40 13.85
CA ALA A 2 -8.67 -11.26 12.53
C ALA A 2 -8.95 -12.41 11.53
N ALA A 3 -9.15 -13.65 12.02
CA ALA A 3 -9.51 -14.81 11.18
C ALA A 3 -10.90 -14.74 10.52
N PHE A 4 -11.79 -13.83 10.96
CA PHE A 4 -13.10 -13.62 10.32
C PHE A 4 -13.02 -12.71 9.09
N ILE A 5 -11.83 -12.22 8.79
CA ILE A 5 -11.55 -11.33 7.68
C ILE A 5 -10.54 -12.09 6.82
N ASN A 6 -10.75 -12.19 5.49
CA ASN A 6 -9.87 -12.91 4.55
C ASN A 6 -8.50 -12.19 4.38
N ILE A 7 -7.80 -12.01 5.49
CA ILE A 7 -6.46 -11.45 5.60
C ILE A 7 -5.60 -12.51 6.28
N GLN A 8 -4.50 -12.88 5.63
CA GLN A 8 -3.54 -13.79 6.24
C GLN A 8 -2.72 -13.03 7.29
N LEU A 9 -2.76 -13.51 8.52
CA LEU A 9 -1.82 -13.10 9.55
C LEU A 9 -0.39 -13.51 9.16
N PRO A 10 0.64 -12.86 9.71
CA PRO A 10 2.03 -13.13 9.36
C PRO A 10 2.45 -14.60 9.47
N PHE A 11 1.91 -15.29 10.47
CA PHE A 11 2.13 -16.72 10.70
C PHE A 11 1.30 -17.63 9.79
N GLN A 12 0.32 -17.08 9.06
CA GLN A 12 -0.52 -17.80 8.10
C GLN A 12 0.02 -17.74 6.68
N ARG A 13 1.02 -16.90 6.40
CA ARG A 13 1.68 -16.89 5.10
C ARG A 13 2.49 -18.18 4.95
N PRO A 14 2.31 -18.96 3.86
CA PRO A 14 3.19 -20.08 3.58
C PRO A 14 4.62 -19.53 3.52
N GLN A 15 5.50 -20.02 4.40
CA GLN A 15 6.91 -19.71 4.31
C GLN A 15 7.33 -20.07 2.89
N SER A 16 7.79 -19.08 2.12
CA SER A 16 8.52 -19.35 0.90
C SER A 16 9.77 -20.13 1.32
N SER A 17 9.65 -21.45 1.34
CA SER A 17 10.76 -22.36 1.52
C SER A 17 11.76 -21.99 0.43
N VAL A 18 12.86 -21.36 0.84
CA VAL A 18 14.02 -21.18 -0.03
C VAL A 18 14.58 -22.58 -0.23
N THR A 19 14.00 -23.33 -1.18
CA THR A 19 14.63 -24.50 -1.78
C THR A 19 15.85 -24.00 -2.55
N SER A 20 16.96 -23.81 -1.86
CA SER A 20 18.27 -23.62 -2.50
C SER A 20 18.53 -24.86 -3.35
N SER A 21 18.45 -24.67 -4.66
CA SER A 21 18.72 -25.70 -5.63
C SER A 21 20.19 -25.65 -6.05
N ARG A 22 20.77 -26.87 -6.13
CA ARG A 22 21.92 -27.30 -6.94
C ARG A 22 23.32 -27.29 -6.32
N SER A 23 23.66 -28.50 -5.88
CA SER A 23 24.98 -29.12 -5.94
C SER A 23 25.65 -28.99 -7.33
N SER A 24 26.91 -28.57 -7.36
CA SER A 24 27.81 -28.80 -8.49
C SER A 24 29.28 -28.89 -8.02
N GLY A 25 29.87 -30.08 -8.17
CA GLY A 25 31.26 -30.31 -8.62
C GLY A 25 32.47 -29.97 -7.72
N SER A 26 33.00 -31.01 -7.02
CA SER A 26 34.39 -31.47 -6.74
C SER A 26 35.66 -30.69 -7.24
N PRO A 27 36.92 -31.10 -6.88
CA PRO A 27 37.52 -31.57 -5.60
C PRO A 27 38.96 -31.01 -5.30
N SER A 28 39.45 -31.08 -4.05
CA SER A 28 40.81 -31.57 -3.68
C SER A 28 41.25 -31.27 -2.23
N ALA A 29 41.80 -32.32 -1.60
CA ALA A 29 42.77 -32.46 -0.48
C ALA A 29 42.96 -31.29 0.52
N ILE A 30 42.86 -31.50 1.83
CA ILE A 30 43.82 -32.20 2.74
C ILE A 30 43.07 -32.63 4.03
N PRO A 31 43.34 -33.80 4.66
CA PRO A 31 42.77 -34.14 5.97
C PRO A 31 43.75 -33.79 7.10
N SER A 32 43.28 -33.05 8.12
CA SER A 32 43.91 -33.03 9.45
C SER A 32 42.84 -33.02 10.55
N PRO A 33 43.07 -33.73 11.67
CA PRO A 33 42.00 -34.21 12.54
C PRO A 33 41.73 -33.27 13.72
N SER A 34 40.65 -33.59 14.45
CA SER A 34 40.33 -33.18 15.83
C SER A 34 39.40 -31.98 15.96
N SER A 35 38.10 -32.25 16.14
CA SER A 35 37.48 -32.20 17.46
C SER A 35 35.97 -32.37 17.32
N SER A 36 35.48 -33.55 17.67
CA SER A 36 34.08 -33.82 17.93
C SER A 36 33.61 -32.99 19.13
N THR A 37 32.82 -31.94 18.91
CA THR A 37 31.89 -31.45 19.93
C THR A 37 30.55 -31.06 19.30
N ALA A 38 29.55 -31.85 19.65
CA ALA A 38 28.14 -31.50 19.86
C ALA A 38 27.45 -30.68 18.76
N GLY A 39 26.55 -31.36 18.04
CA GLY A 39 25.51 -30.75 17.22
C GLY A 39 24.76 -29.67 18.00
N LYS A 40 25.05 -28.41 17.67
CA LYS A 40 24.17 -27.29 17.95
C LYS A 40 23.17 -27.28 16.82
N PHE A 41 21.93 -27.67 17.10
CA PHE A 41 20.81 -27.35 16.24
C PHE A 41 20.84 -25.83 16.04
N ALA A 42 21.23 -25.40 14.84
CA ALA A 42 21.10 -24.01 14.46
C ALA A 42 19.60 -23.73 14.41
N ILE A 43 19.08 -23.10 15.48
CA ILE A 43 17.78 -22.46 15.43
C ILE A 43 17.90 -21.42 14.32
N PRO A 44 17.17 -21.52 13.20
CA PRO A 44 17.16 -20.44 12.24
C PRO A 44 16.62 -19.23 12.99
N SER A 45 17.49 -18.25 13.23
CA SER A 45 17.10 -16.91 13.65
C SER A 45 16.20 -16.38 12.55
N GLN A 46 14.88 -16.59 12.68
CA GLN A 46 13.89 -15.88 11.90
C GLN A 46 14.14 -14.40 12.16
N ALA A 47 14.74 -13.71 11.19
CA ALA A 47 14.74 -12.26 11.17
C ALA A 47 13.28 -11.82 11.39
N PRO A 48 13.03 -10.81 12.25
CA PRO A 48 11.67 -10.35 12.49
C PRO A 48 11.09 -9.94 11.15
N MET A 49 10.10 -10.71 10.68
CA MET A 49 9.37 -10.37 9.47
C MET A 49 8.68 -9.04 9.74
N ALA A 50 9.13 -7.96 9.11
CA ALA A 50 8.41 -6.70 9.14
C ALA A 50 7.09 -6.90 8.40
N VAL A 51 5.97 -6.81 9.14
CA VAL A 51 4.63 -7.03 8.60
C VAL A 51 4.04 -5.67 8.29
N SER A 52 3.70 -5.45 7.02
CA SER A 52 2.96 -4.25 6.63
C SER A 52 1.52 -4.30 7.17
N LEU A 53 1.10 -3.20 7.81
CA LEU A 53 -0.27 -2.98 8.28
C LEU A 53 -1.21 -2.48 7.16
N THR A 54 -0.65 -2.07 6.01
CA THR A 54 -1.40 -1.53 4.88
C THR A 54 -2.54 -2.46 4.40
N PRO A 55 -2.36 -3.78 4.25
CA PRO A 55 -3.45 -4.68 3.82
C PRO A 55 -4.63 -4.70 4.80
N TYR A 56 -4.34 -4.58 6.11
CA TYR A 56 -5.36 -4.56 7.15
C TYR A 56 -6.16 -3.26 7.09
N LEU A 57 -5.48 -2.13 7.05
CA LEU A 57 -6.12 -0.82 6.99
C LEU A 57 -6.94 -0.65 5.71
N ARG A 58 -6.38 -1.04 4.55
CA ARG A 58 -7.11 -1.04 3.28
C ARG A 58 -8.44 -1.76 3.38
N ARG A 59 -8.45 -2.92 4.03
CA ARG A 59 -9.67 -3.69 4.17
C ARG A 59 -10.66 -3.07 5.14
N LEU A 60 -10.19 -2.61 6.30
CA LEU A 60 -11.06 -1.95 7.28
C LEU A 60 -11.73 -0.72 6.66
N VAL A 61 -10.96 0.10 5.94
CA VAL A 61 -11.46 1.29 5.24
C VAL A 61 -12.46 0.91 4.14
N ALA A 62 -12.07 0.03 3.21
CA ALA A 62 -12.91 -0.32 2.06
C ALA A 62 -14.23 -1.03 2.44
N THR A 63 -14.24 -1.75 3.57
CA THR A 63 -15.45 -2.43 4.08
C THR A 63 -16.22 -1.58 5.11
N GLY A 64 -15.68 -0.43 5.52
CA GLY A 64 -16.27 0.49 6.48
C GLY A 64 -16.25 0.00 7.94
N PHE A 65 -15.26 -0.81 8.32
CA PHE A 65 -14.99 -1.27 9.68
C PHE A 65 -13.86 -0.48 10.35
N ASP A 66 -13.55 0.72 9.87
CA ASP A 66 -12.46 1.56 10.35
C ASP A 66 -12.90 2.60 11.40
N PHE A 67 -13.96 2.30 12.16
CA PHE A 67 -14.45 3.19 13.21
C PHE A 67 -13.67 3.00 14.53
N PRO A 68 -13.64 4.02 15.42
CA PRO A 68 -12.77 4.02 16.59
C PRO A 68 -12.86 2.79 17.48
N GLY A 69 -14.06 2.23 17.70
CA GLY A 69 -14.23 1.03 18.52
C GLY A 69 -13.56 -0.22 17.94
N VAL A 70 -13.56 -0.39 16.62
CA VAL A 70 -12.85 -1.51 15.97
C VAL A 70 -11.35 -1.28 15.96
N LEU A 71 -10.91 -0.06 15.64
CA LEU A 71 -9.49 0.28 15.64
C LEU A 71 -8.87 0.13 17.03
N HIS A 72 -9.58 0.58 18.06
CA HIS A 72 -9.22 0.36 19.46
C HIS A 72 -9.12 -1.13 19.81
N GLY A 73 -10.12 -1.93 19.43
CA GLY A 73 -10.12 -3.37 19.69
C GLY A 73 -8.98 -4.14 18.99
N PHE A 74 -8.49 -3.66 17.84
CA PHE A 74 -7.38 -4.29 17.12
C PHE A 74 -6.00 -3.76 17.51
N PHE A 75 -5.88 -2.46 17.76
CA PHE A 75 -4.58 -1.76 17.90
C PHE A 75 -4.33 -1.19 19.29
N GLY A 76 -5.31 -1.23 20.20
CA GLY A 76 -5.20 -0.75 21.58
C GLY A 76 -5.60 0.72 21.77
N ASP A 77 -5.42 1.21 22.99
CA ASP A 77 -5.79 2.58 23.40
C ASP A 77 -5.10 3.67 22.58
N ASP A 78 -3.80 3.52 22.33
CA ASP A 78 -2.97 4.52 21.65
C ASP A 78 -2.89 4.33 20.12
N TRP A 79 -3.91 3.69 19.52
CA TRP A 79 -3.91 3.41 18.08
C TRP A 79 -3.76 4.67 17.23
N VAL A 80 -4.26 5.81 17.70
CA VAL A 80 -4.16 7.10 16.99
C VAL A 80 -2.70 7.52 16.83
N ALA A 81 -1.89 7.37 17.88
CA ALA A 81 -0.45 7.69 17.83
C ALA A 81 0.34 6.67 17.00
N GLY A 82 -0.12 5.41 16.96
CA GLY A 82 0.55 4.34 16.21
C GLY A 82 0.19 4.32 14.73
N ILE A 83 -1.09 4.09 14.41
CA ILE A 83 -1.58 3.84 13.04
C ILE A 83 -2.49 4.96 12.51
N GLY A 84 -2.80 5.98 13.30
CA GLY A 84 -3.72 7.06 12.93
C GLY A 84 -3.35 7.71 11.59
N HIS A 85 -2.08 8.05 11.39
CA HIS A 85 -1.62 8.62 10.12
C HIS A 85 -1.84 7.67 8.93
N LEU A 86 -1.59 6.37 9.08
CA LEU A 86 -1.80 5.39 8.02
C LEU A 86 -3.30 5.23 7.71
N HIS A 87 -4.13 5.27 8.74
CA HIS A 87 -5.59 5.23 8.62
C HIS A 87 -6.13 6.44 7.87
N GLU A 88 -5.70 7.65 8.22
CA GLU A 88 -6.07 8.90 7.54
C GLU A 88 -5.63 8.93 6.07
N VAL A 89 -4.41 8.49 5.79
CA VAL A 89 -3.90 8.38 4.41
C VAL A 89 -4.75 7.40 3.60
N GLU A 90 -5.08 6.24 4.17
CA GLU A 90 -5.85 5.23 3.47
C GLU A 90 -7.30 5.67 3.20
N ARG A 91 -7.94 6.39 4.13
CA ARG A 91 -9.27 6.96 3.89
C ARG A 91 -9.28 7.98 2.75
N ARG A 92 -8.27 8.85 2.68
CA ARG A 92 -8.11 9.79 1.55
C ARG A 92 -7.87 9.06 0.23
N ASN A 93 -7.04 8.01 0.23
CA ASN A 93 -6.81 7.19 -0.96
C ASN A 93 -8.12 6.54 -1.45
N TYR A 94 -8.96 6.08 -0.53
CA TYR A 94 -10.25 5.50 -0.89
C TYR A 94 -11.20 6.52 -1.51
N LEU A 95 -11.26 7.74 -0.96
CA LEU A 95 -12.01 8.86 -1.56
C LEU A 95 -11.50 9.17 -2.97
N PHE A 96 -10.18 9.12 -3.19
CA PHE A 96 -9.59 9.37 -4.51
C PHE A 96 -9.96 8.30 -5.51
N ALA A 97 -9.81 7.03 -5.15
CA ALA A 97 -10.19 5.93 -6.01
C ALA A 97 -11.68 6.02 -6.39
N ALA A 98 -12.55 6.27 -5.40
CA ALA A 98 -13.98 6.42 -5.59
C ALA A 98 -14.37 7.62 -6.46
N LYS A 99 -13.62 8.73 -6.40
CA LYS A 99 -13.85 9.93 -7.24
C LYS A 99 -13.33 9.74 -8.67
N ALA A 100 -12.23 9.02 -8.83
CA ALA A 100 -11.50 8.90 -10.10
C ALA A 100 -12.09 7.88 -11.07
N SER A 101 -12.78 6.85 -10.56
CA SER A 101 -13.00 5.61 -11.30
C SER A 101 -14.34 4.96 -11.00
N SER A 102 -14.68 3.91 -11.76
CA SER A 102 -15.90 3.15 -11.54
C SER A 102 -15.78 2.24 -10.32
N TRP A 103 -16.91 1.80 -9.77
CA TRP A 103 -16.94 0.88 -8.64
C TRP A 103 -16.10 -0.39 -8.85
N LEU A 104 -16.09 -0.96 -10.07
CA LEU A 104 -15.31 -2.15 -10.40
C LEU A 104 -13.80 -1.88 -10.36
N ASP A 105 -13.37 -0.71 -10.84
CA ASP A 105 -11.96 -0.33 -10.85
C ASP A 105 -11.45 -0.10 -9.42
N VAL A 106 -12.23 0.59 -8.59
CA VAL A 106 -11.93 0.75 -7.16
C VAL A 106 -11.79 -0.62 -6.49
N LYS A 107 -12.72 -1.54 -6.76
CA LYS A 107 -12.65 -2.88 -6.17
C LYS A 107 -11.36 -3.58 -6.59
N SER A 108 -10.99 -3.50 -7.86
CA SER A 108 -9.75 -4.10 -8.36
C SER A 108 -8.49 -3.48 -7.73
N GLN A 109 -8.48 -2.19 -7.45
CA GLN A 109 -7.34 -1.51 -6.79
C GLN A 109 -7.18 -1.91 -5.31
N TYR A 110 -8.28 -2.34 -4.69
CA TYR A 110 -8.35 -2.71 -3.29
C TYR A 110 -8.23 -4.23 -3.06
N ASP A 111 -8.42 -5.05 -4.08
CA ASP A 111 -8.06 -6.47 -4.03
C ASP A 111 -6.53 -6.62 -3.93
N MET A 112 -6.06 -7.36 -2.91
CA MET A 112 -4.63 -7.48 -2.60
C MET A 112 -4.05 -8.78 -3.19
N PRO A 113 -2.71 -8.84 -3.40
CA PRO A 113 -2.02 -10.06 -3.81
C PRO A 113 -2.26 -11.25 -2.87
N ASP A 114 -1.93 -12.46 -3.35
CA ASP A 114 -2.05 -13.72 -2.61
C ASP A 114 -3.49 -14.13 -2.27
N GLY A 115 -4.46 -13.78 -3.13
CA GLY A 115 -5.87 -14.15 -2.98
C GLY A 115 -6.62 -13.40 -1.88
N GLN A 116 -6.02 -12.33 -1.34
CA GLN A 116 -6.63 -11.49 -0.32
C GLN A 116 -7.56 -10.45 -0.94
N THR A 117 -8.73 -10.91 -1.40
CA THR A 117 -9.75 -10.05 -2.01
C THR A 117 -10.68 -9.44 -0.97
N ILE A 118 -11.19 -8.25 -1.25
CA ILE A 118 -12.21 -7.60 -0.44
C ILE A 118 -13.59 -8.11 -0.88
N PRO A 119 -14.44 -8.56 0.05
CA PRO A 119 -15.73 -9.15 -0.31
C PRO A 119 -16.69 -8.15 -0.94
N TYR A 120 -16.70 -6.90 -0.48
CA TYR A 120 -17.53 -5.82 -0.98
C TYR A 120 -16.92 -4.47 -0.62
N LEU A 121 -17.32 -3.42 -1.33
CA LEU A 121 -16.99 -2.04 -1.01
C LEU A 121 -18.14 -1.36 -0.30
N ARG A 122 -17.83 -0.46 0.62
CA ARG A 122 -18.80 0.38 1.32
C ARG A 122 -18.41 1.85 1.16
N PRO A 123 -19.36 2.77 0.95
CA PRO A 123 -19.07 4.20 1.08
C PRO A 123 -18.50 4.50 2.48
N LEU A 124 -17.51 5.40 2.54
CA LEU A 124 -16.91 5.77 3.82
C LEU A 124 -17.95 6.32 4.79
N GLN A 125 -17.86 5.89 6.04
CA GLN A 125 -18.73 6.37 7.11
C GLN A 125 -18.01 7.44 7.93
N ASN A 126 -18.79 8.34 8.55
CA ASN A 126 -18.31 9.38 9.45
C ASN A 126 -17.22 10.28 8.83
N VAL A 127 -17.32 10.54 7.51
CA VAL A 127 -16.42 11.46 6.83
C VAL A 127 -16.74 12.86 7.30
N THR A 128 -15.75 13.57 7.84
CA THR A 128 -15.90 14.96 8.25
C THR A 128 -15.75 15.89 7.04
N GLU A 129 -16.36 17.07 7.09
CA GLU A 129 -16.20 18.08 6.03
C GLU A 129 -14.73 18.44 5.83
N GLU A 130 -13.97 18.55 6.92
CA GLU A 130 -12.52 18.79 6.89
C GLU A 130 -11.76 17.71 6.12
N GLU A 131 -12.14 16.44 6.29
CA GLU A 131 -11.57 15.31 5.57
C GLU A 131 -11.87 15.39 4.07
N ILE A 132 -13.11 15.74 3.70
CA ILE A 132 -13.51 15.93 2.30
C ILE A 132 -12.69 17.06 1.67
N VAL A 133 -12.66 18.25 2.29
CA VAL A 133 -11.93 19.42 1.78
C VAL A 133 -10.43 19.13 1.65
N SER A 134 -9.84 18.45 2.64
CA SER A 134 -8.44 17.99 2.61
C SER A 134 -8.18 17.06 1.43
N ALA A 135 -9.06 16.07 1.23
CA ALA A 135 -8.99 15.17 0.10
C ALA A 135 -9.12 15.96 -1.23
N GLU A 136 -10.13 16.80 -1.38
CA GLU A 136 -10.36 17.57 -2.62
C GLU A 136 -9.20 18.50 -2.98
N LYS A 137 -8.59 19.15 -1.98
CA LYS A 137 -7.40 19.99 -2.19
C LYS A 137 -6.23 19.16 -2.74
N ASN A 138 -5.95 18.02 -2.13
CA ASN A 138 -4.88 17.12 -2.57
C ASN A 138 -5.18 16.53 -3.96
N TRP A 139 -6.43 16.16 -4.21
CA TRP A 139 -6.89 15.71 -5.52
C TRP A 139 -6.68 16.79 -6.59
N SER A 140 -7.04 18.03 -6.28
CA SER A 140 -6.86 19.17 -7.19
C SER A 140 -5.39 19.48 -7.46
N GLN A 141 -4.53 19.36 -6.45
CA GLN A 141 -3.09 19.50 -6.61
C GLN A 141 -2.52 18.40 -7.51
N TRP A 142 -2.96 17.15 -7.35
CA TRP A 142 -2.57 16.05 -8.25
C TRP A 142 -3.10 16.27 -9.67
N LEU A 143 -4.33 16.78 -9.78
CA LEU A 143 -4.96 17.39 -10.96
C LEU A 143 -4.02 18.31 -11.74
N ALA A 144 -3.65 19.38 -11.03
CA ALA A 144 -2.77 20.43 -11.51
C ALA A 144 -1.36 19.92 -11.81
N MET A 145 -0.91 18.89 -11.08
CA MET A 145 0.24 18.11 -11.48
C MET A 145 -0.09 17.47 -12.81
N GLN A 146 -0.93 16.46 -13.01
CA GLN A 146 -1.22 15.86 -14.33
C GLN A 146 -1.34 16.85 -15.52
N ASP A 147 -2.02 17.98 -15.34
CA ASP A 147 -2.17 19.08 -16.30
C ASP A 147 -0.81 19.75 -16.70
N TRP A 148 0.20 19.73 -15.82
CA TRP A 148 1.60 20.14 -16.11
C TRP A 148 2.26 19.38 -17.27
N MET A 149 1.74 18.21 -17.66
CA MET A 149 2.28 17.40 -18.76
C MET A 149 1.73 17.85 -20.12
N VAL A 150 0.85 18.85 -20.17
CA VAL A 150 0.21 19.34 -21.40
C VAL A 150 0.72 20.75 -21.74
N GLY A 151 2.04 20.90 -21.90
CA GLY A 151 2.68 22.03 -22.60
C GLY A 151 2.48 23.44 -21.99
N PRO A 152 3.23 24.45 -22.47
CA PRO A 152 3.22 25.78 -21.87
C PRO A 152 1.88 26.49 -22.12
N ARG A 153 1.19 26.87 -21.05
CA ARG A 153 0.12 27.89 -21.09
C ARG A 153 0.72 29.30 -21.24
N ASN A 154 1.49 29.56 -22.30
CA ASN A 154 1.93 30.92 -22.61
C ASN A 154 1.26 31.43 -23.90
N PRO A 155 0.32 32.40 -23.80
CA PRO A 155 -0.44 32.94 -24.95
C PRO A 155 0.35 33.99 -25.75
N GLU A 156 1.60 33.70 -26.14
CA GLU A 156 2.44 34.67 -26.89
C GLU A 156 2.87 34.21 -28.30
N ASP A 157 2.46 33.04 -28.77
CA ASP A 157 2.72 32.56 -30.14
C ASP A 157 1.67 33.00 -31.19
N ILE A 158 0.99 34.13 -30.98
CA ILE A 158 0.22 34.79 -32.05
C ILE A 158 0.99 36.05 -32.45
N PRO A 159 1.83 36.02 -33.50
CA PRO A 159 2.48 37.24 -33.98
C PRO A 159 1.38 38.23 -34.43
N PRO A 160 1.51 39.54 -34.11
CA PRO A 160 0.64 40.53 -34.69
C PRO A 160 0.83 40.49 -36.21
N ASN A 161 -0.24 40.19 -36.93
CA ASN A 161 -0.25 40.27 -38.39
C ASN A 161 -0.04 41.75 -38.77
N ILE A 162 1.21 42.10 -39.07
CA ILE A 162 1.60 43.37 -39.67
C ILE A 162 0.96 43.37 -41.06
N LYS A 163 -0.17 44.06 -41.20
CA LYS A 163 -0.58 44.60 -42.49
C LYS A 163 0.11 45.95 -42.61
N ASP A 164 1.29 45.94 -43.21
CA ASP A 164 1.83 47.12 -43.87
C ASP A 164 0.83 47.47 -45.00
N GLU A 165 0.04 48.54 -44.81
CA GLU A 165 -0.66 49.17 -45.92
C GLU A 165 0.27 50.16 -46.62
N ASP A 166 0.22 50.09 -47.95
CA ASP A 166 1.12 50.63 -48.95
C ASP A 166 1.25 52.17 -49.01
N ALA A 167 2.35 52.56 -49.68
CA ALA A 167 2.57 53.77 -50.50
C ALA A 167 3.13 55.05 -49.86
#